data_AF-A0A351UJ69-F1
#
_entry.id   AF-A0A351UJ69-F1
#
_cell.length_a   1.000
_cell.length_b   1.000
_cell.length_c   1.000
_cell.angle_alpha   90.00
_cell.angle_beta   90.00
_cell.angle_gamma   90.00
#
_symmetry.space_group_name_H-M   'P 1'
#
loop_
_entity.id
_entity.type
_entity.pdbx_description
1 polymer ?
#
loop_
_entity_poly.entity_id
_entity_poly.type
_entity_poly.pdbx_seq_one_letter_code
_entity_poly.pdbx_strand_id
1 'polypeptide(L)'
;MLHFFTALTLAACLSVLFLRMVREDNATGKIRNRLVLRGLAFVAAAYLLLGLQTLAGILPPALPAAFFGRYLQHGLITFVAAFMLWKSGTWPAGDAKLFILAALAIPLLIPGAAYFPNTLFIALLINILVPAAVVFIFQAAASACRGALRADRAGVFQAVRCAAAKGAELAAAKLKEPGKAAAFLLLTALFGVARFLRDEYSAVFHMDELLFFALMMVVWPLLSGLLKIGGRAALGGAALCAGFCSFSPFGRELLTHAGYGITRSIPFLVFYKALEGLMGRDTRVTITPGEISQGTVLSGTYLKKLEKAAPDFYSAHFREKYPDGLTGQQAEDLKAFILRPDTPAPELAAVGAHTARPFAAWIAVGALLTLALHGETVINLCKYATRRLNG
;
A
#
# COMPACT_ATOMS: atom_id res chain seq x y z
N MET A 1 1.02 23.31 -28.59
CA MET A 1 0.10 24.03 -27.69
C MET A 1 -1.07 23.17 -27.21
N LEU A 2 -1.76 22.40 -28.07
CA LEU A 2 -2.92 21.60 -27.67
C LEU A 2 -2.65 20.65 -26.50
N HIS A 3 -1.56 19.87 -26.55
CA HIS A 3 -1.16 18.99 -25.44
C HIS A 3 -1.12 19.70 -24.08
N PHE A 4 -0.55 20.90 -24.04
CA PHE A 4 -0.49 21.70 -22.80
C PHE A 4 -1.88 22.05 -22.28
N PHE A 5 -2.79 22.50 -23.14
CA PHE A 5 -4.17 22.81 -22.75
C PHE A 5 -4.93 21.56 -22.31
N THR A 6 -4.76 20.43 -23.00
CA THR A 6 -5.35 19.15 -22.62
C THR A 6 -4.86 18.71 -21.25
N ALA A 7 -3.54 18.76 -21.01
CA ALA A 7 -2.93 18.40 -19.73
C ALA A 7 -3.42 19.33 -18.60
N LEU A 8 -3.46 20.64 -18.83
CA LEU A 8 -3.95 21.61 -17.84
C LEU A 8 -5.42 21.40 -17.49
N THR A 9 -6.26 21.18 -18.51
CA THR A 9 -7.69 20.91 -18.34
C THR A 9 -7.91 19.60 -17.58
N LEU A 10 -7.20 18.54 -17.98
CA LEU A 10 -7.23 17.25 -17.30
C LEU A 10 -6.81 17.40 -15.84
N ALA A 11 -5.71 18.10 -15.56
CA ALA A 11 -5.23 18.34 -14.20
C ALA A 11 -6.26 19.09 -13.35
N ALA A 12 -6.89 20.14 -13.89
CA ALA A 12 -7.92 20.91 -13.19
C ALA A 12 -9.16 20.04 -12.88
N CYS A 13 -9.67 19.31 -13.87
CA CYS A 13 -10.81 18.40 -13.71
C CYS A 13 -10.52 17.31 -12.68
N LEU A 14 -9.35 16.67 -12.77
CA LEU A 14 -8.93 15.64 -11.83
C LEU A 14 -8.74 16.23 -10.43
N SER A 15 -8.14 17.42 -10.27
CA SER A 15 -7.93 18.03 -8.95
C SER A 15 -9.25 18.22 -8.20
N VAL A 16 -10.27 18.76 -8.86
CA VAL A 16 -11.62 18.92 -8.28
C VAL A 16 -12.22 17.56 -7.91
N LEU A 17 -12.05 16.57 -8.77
CA LEU A 17 -12.59 15.22 -8.59
C LEU A 17 -11.88 14.46 -7.45
N PHE A 18 -10.55 14.54 -7.35
CA PHE A 18 -9.76 14.00 -6.25
C PHE A 18 -10.17 14.63 -4.92
N LEU A 19 -10.29 15.96 -4.84
CA LEU A 19 -10.76 16.64 -3.62
C LEU A 19 -12.14 16.15 -3.19
N ARG A 20 -13.05 15.92 -4.15
CA ARG A 20 -14.38 15.37 -3.87
C ARG A 20 -14.31 13.93 -3.37
N MET A 21 -13.49 13.08 -3.99
CA MET A 21 -13.29 11.70 -3.55
C MET A 21 -12.68 11.62 -2.15
N VAL A 22 -11.69 12.45 -1.85
CA VAL A 22 -11.06 12.52 -0.52
C VAL A 22 -12.07 12.95 0.53
N ARG A 23 -12.91 13.97 0.25
CA ARG A 23 -13.99 14.37 1.16
C ARG A 23 -14.99 13.25 1.39
N GLU A 24 -15.36 12.52 0.34
CA GLU A 24 -16.31 11.42 0.43
C GLU A 24 -15.75 10.20 1.17
N ASP A 25 -14.49 9.87 0.93
CA ASP A 25 -13.75 8.82 1.64
C ASP A 25 -13.59 9.17 3.13
N ASN A 26 -13.24 10.41 3.46
CA ASN A 26 -13.18 10.87 4.85
C ASN A 26 -14.54 10.81 5.56
N ALA A 27 -15.63 11.10 4.84
CA ALA A 27 -16.97 11.13 5.41
C ALA A 27 -17.62 9.75 5.54
N THR A 28 -17.34 8.83 4.61
CA THR A 28 -18.08 7.56 4.48
C THR A 28 -17.20 6.31 4.48
N GLY A 29 -15.88 6.47 4.41
CA GLY A 29 -14.91 5.37 4.19
C GLY A 29 -15.07 4.68 2.84
N LYS A 30 -15.81 5.28 1.90
CA LYS A 30 -16.15 4.68 0.61
C LYS A 30 -16.01 5.69 -0.52
N ILE A 31 -15.48 5.20 -1.64
CA ILE A 31 -15.39 5.96 -2.89
C ILE A 31 -16.44 5.44 -3.87
N ARG A 32 -17.45 6.25 -4.21
CA ARG A 32 -18.47 5.85 -5.19
C ARG A 32 -17.87 5.63 -6.58
N ASN A 33 -18.21 4.49 -7.18
CA ASN A 33 -17.80 4.13 -8.55
C ASN A 33 -18.10 5.23 -9.59
N ARG A 34 -19.22 5.96 -9.43
CA ARG A 34 -19.59 7.06 -10.34
C ARG A 34 -18.51 8.15 -10.45
N LEU A 35 -17.78 8.44 -9.36
CA LEU A 35 -16.73 9.44 -9.37
C LEU A 35 -15.50 8.91 -10.10
N VAL A 36 -15.13 7.65 -9.86
CA VAL A 36 -14.01 6.99 -10.55
C VAL A 36 -14.29 6.93 -12.05
N LEU A 37 -15.49 6.52 -12.44
CA LEU A 37 -15.90 6.45 -13.85
C LEU A 37 -15.84 7.82 -14.55
N ARG A 38 -16.24 8.90 -13.87
CA ARG A 38 -16.08 10.27 -14.40
C ARG A 38 -14.61 10.64 -14.60
N GLY A 39 -13.75 10.30 -13.64
CA GLY A 39 -12.30 10.50 -13.77
C GLY A 39 -11.73 9.73 -14.96
N LEU A 40 -12.10 8.45 -15.10
CA LEU A 40 -11.68 7.61 -16.23
C LEU A 40 -12.20 8.14 -17.56
N ALA A 41 -13.42 8.69 -17.60
CA ALA A 41 -13.96 9.34 -18.79
C ALA A 41 -13.13 10.57 -19.19
N PHE A 42 -12.67 11.39 -18.23
CA PHE A 42 -11.77 12.51 -18.53
C PHE A 42 -10.40 12.04 -19.06
N VAL A 43 -9.83 11.00 -18.46
CA VAL A 43 -8.58 10.38 -18.92
C VAL A 43 -8.74 9.82 -20.34
N ALA A 44 -9.83 9.10 -20.62
CA ALA A 44 -10.13 8.57 -21.94
C ALA A 44 -10.33 9.69 -22.98
N ALA A 45 -11.05 10.75 -22.64
CA ALA A 45 -11.25 11.90 -23.52
C ALA A 45 -9.92 12.60 -23.84
N ALA A 46 -9.04 12.79 -22.85
CA ALA A 46 -7.70 13.35 -23.05
C ALA A 46 -6.84 12.44 -23.94
N TYR A 47 -6.86 11.12 -23.71
CA TYR A 47 -6.15 10.14 -24.54
C TYR A 47 -6.62 10.20 -26.00
N LEU A 48 -7.94 10.20 -26.24
CA LEU A 48 -8.53 10.27 -27.58
C LEU A 48 -8.19 11.59 -28.27
N LEU A 49 -8.29 12.72 -27.57
CA LEU A 49 -7.97 14.03 -28.13
C LEU A 49 -6.50 14.12 -28.57
N LEU A 50 -5.58 13.61 -27.75
CA LEU A 50 -4.16 13.54 -28.09
C LEU A 50 -3.90 12.56 -29.25
N GLY A 51 -4.62 11.43 -29.29
CA GLY A 51 -4.54 10.45 -30.38
C GLY A 51 -5.00 11.03 -31.72
N LEU A 52 -6.15 11.70 -31.73
CA LEU A 52 -6.67 12.40 -32.92
C LEU A 52 -5.71 13.51 -33.39
N GLN A 53 -5.12 14.26 -32.46
CA GLN A 53 -4.09 15.25 -32.79
C GLN A 53 -2.88 14.60 -33.49
N THR A 54 -2.38 13.49 -32.96
CA THR A 54 -1.26 12.75 -33.56
C THR A 54 -1.62 12.20 -34.93
N LEU A 55 -2.80 11.62 -35.11
CA LEU A 55 -3.26 11.07 -36.39
C LEU A 55 -3.43 12.15 -37.45
N ALA A 56 -3.99 13.30 -37.07
CA ALA A 56 -4.29 14.36 -38.02
C ALA A 56 -3.04 15.17 -38.41
N GLY A 57 -1.95 15.10 -37.65
CA GLY A 57 -0.70 15.83 -37.93
C GLY A 57 -0.82 17.36 -37.86
N ILE A 58 -1.95 17.87 -37.35
CA ILE A 58 -2.36 19.27 -37.52
C ILE A 58 -1.50 20.24 -36.69
N LEU A 59 -0.98 19.82 -35.53
CA LEU A 59 -0.29 20.72 -34.59
C LEU A 59 0.94 20.06 -33.94
N PRO A 60 2.17 20.47 -34.26
CA PRO A 60 3.34 20.13 -33.46
C PRO A 60 3.35 20.87 -32.10
N PRO A 61 3.95 20.28 -31.05
CA PRO A 61 4.45 18.91 -30.99
C PRO A 61 3.30 17.90 -30.80
N ALA A 62 3.19 16.95 -31.72
CA ALA A 62 2.35 15.76 -31.57
C ALA A 62 3.11 14.69 -30.79
N LEU A 63 2.41 13.87 -30.03
CA LEU A 63 3.04 12.72 -29.36
C LEU A 63 3.36 11.63 -30.38
N PRO A 64 4.51 10.94 -30.27
CA PRO A 64 4.85 9.87 -31.19
C PRO A 64 3.81 8.73 -31.07
N ALA A 65 3.45 8.08 -32.18
CA ALA A 65 2.48 6.98 -32.17
C ALA A 65 2.83 5.86 -31.15
N ALA A 66 4.13 5.59 -30.97
CA ALA A 66 4.64 4.64 -29.98
C ALA A 66 4.24 4.98 -28.52
N PHE A 67 3.96 6.25 -28.20
CA PHE A 67 3.48 6.67 -26.88
C PHE A 67 2.17 5.97 -26.53
N PHE A 68 1.23 5.87 -27.46
CA PHE A 68 -0.10 5.31 -27.22
C PHE A 68 -0.05 3.81 -26.94
N GLY A 69 0.84 3.06 -27.60
CA GLY A 69 1.11 1.66 -27.28
C GLY A 69 1.72 1.48 -25.89
N ARG A 70 2.74 2.29 -25.56
CA ARG A 70 3.35 2.31 -24.22
C ARG A 70 2.36 2.70 -23.12
N TYR A 71 1.41 3.59 -23.42
CA TYR A 71 0.35 4.00 -22.51
C TYR A 71 -0.58 2.83 -22.17
N LEU A 72 -1.01 2.07 -23.17
CA LEU A 72 -1.84 0.88 -22.95
C LEU A 72 -1.09 -0.20 -22.16
N GLN A 73 0.21 -0.40 -22.46
CA GLN A 73 1.07 -1.28 -21.67
C GLN A 73 1.13 -0.85 -20.20
N HIS A 74 1.35 0.44 -19.94
CA HIS A 74 1.35 1.00 -18.58
C HIS A 74 0.01 0.77 -17.87
N GLY A 75 -1.10 0.98 -18.58
CA GLY A 75 -2.45 0.74 -18.05
C GLY A 75 -2.69 -0.71 -17.65
N LEU A 76 -2.23 -1.67 -18.47
CA LEU A 76 -2.33 -3.09 -18.16
C LEU A 76 -1.52 -3.47 -16.91
N ILE A 77 -0.26 -3.02 -16.83
CA ILE A 77 0.61 -3.29 -15.68
C ILE A 77 0.02 -2.67 -14.40
N THR A 78 -0.47 -1.43 -14.49
CA THR A 78 -1.15 -0.74 -13.39
C THR A 78 -2.39 -1.51 -12.92
N PHE A 79 -3.21 -1.99 -13.86
CA PHE A 79 -4.40 -2.78 -13.53
C PHE A 79 -4.03 -4.06 -12.79
N VAL A 80 -3.01 -4.79 -13.25
CA VAL A 80 -2.52 -6.00 -12.58
C VAL A 80 -2.03 -5.66 -11.17
N ALA A 81 -1.24 -4.60 -11.00
CA ALA A 81 -0.74 -4.18 -9.69
C ALA A 81 -1.88 -3.81 -8.73
N ALA A 82 -2.86 -3.03 -9.21
CA ALA A 82 -4.04 -2.65 -8.43
C ALA A 82 -4.90 -3.86 -8.04
N PHE A 83 -5.10 -4.80 -8.98
CA PHE A 83 -5.81 -6.04 -8.73
C PHE A 83 -5.11 -6.90 -7.67
N MET A 84 -3.77 -7.00 -7.72
CA MET A 84 -2.99 -7.73 -6.72
C MET A 84 -3.11 -7.09 -5.33
N LEU A 85 -3.02 -5.76 -5.23
CA LEU A 85 -3.21 -5.03 -3.97
C LEU A 85 -4.61 -5.20 -3.39
N TRP A 86 -5.63 -5.25 -4.24
CA TRP A 86 -6.99 -5.54 -3.81
C TRP A 86 -7.16 -6.99 -3.38
N LYS A 87 -6.68 -7.95 -4.18
CA LYS A 87 -6.85 -9.38 -3.94
C LYS A 87 -6.08 -9.86 -2.70
N SER A 88 -4.93 -9.25 -2.40
CA SER A 88 -4.19 -9.47 -1.14
C SER A 88 -4.86 -8.83 0.08
N GLY A 89 -5.96 -8.09 -0.12
CA GLY A 89 -6.64 -7.29 0.89
C GLY A 89 -5.78 -6.13 1.40
N THR A 90 -4.73 -5.75 0.65
CA THR A 90 -3.87 -4.62 1.03
C THR A 90 -4.64 -3.32 0.89
N TRP A 91 -5.41 -3.17 -0.19
CA TRP A 91 -6.28 -2.02 -0.37
C TRP A 91 -7.75 -2.44 -0.54
N PRO A 92 -8.69 -1.62 -0.02
CA PRO A 92 -10.08 -1.66 -0.44
C PRO A 92 -10.23 -1.51 -1.96
N ALA A 93 -11.35 -1.98 -2.50
CA ALA A 93 -11.62 -1.88 -3.93
C ALA A 93 -11.68 -0.42 -4.42
N GLY A 94 -12.14 0.50 -3.57
CA GLY A 94 -12.18 1.94 -3.85
C GLY A 94 -10.78 2.53 -4.11
N ASP A 95 -9.83 2.23 -3.23
CA ASP A 95 -8.45 2.72 -3.31
C ASP A 95 -7.71 2.15 -4.51
N ALA A 96 -7.88 0.87 -4.81
CA ALA A 96 -7.31 0.25 -6.00
C ALA A 96 -7.80 0.93 -7.30
N LYS A 97 -9.09 1.26 -7.38
CA LYS A 97 -9.67 1.99 -8.52
C LYS A 97 -9.13 3.42 -8.62
N LEU A 98 -9.00 4.11 -7.48
CA LEU A 98 -8.45 5.46 -7.44
C LEU A 98 -6.98 5.49 -7.87
N PHE A 99 -6.21 4.48 -7.48
CA PHE A 99 -4.83 4.31 -7.92
C PHE A 99 -4.72 4.08 -9.43
N ILE A 100 -5.59 3.23 -10.02
CA ILE A 100 -5.64 3.06 -11.47
C ILE A 100 -5.89 4.41 -12.16
N LEU A 101 -6.88 5.17 -11.68
CA LEU A 101 -7.18 6.50 -12.21
C LEU A 101 -5.98 7.44 -12.12
N ALA A 102 -5.30 7.49 -10.97
CA ALA A 102 -4.12 8.33 -10.76
C ALA A 102 -2.97 7.94 -11.71
N ALA A 103 -2.65 6.64 -11.79
CA ALA A 103 -1.56 6.13 -12.61
C ALA A 103 -1.81 6.37 -14.12
N LEU A 104 -3.04 6.16 -14.59
CA LEU A 104 -3.40 6.42 -15.99
C LEU A 104 -3.37 7.91 -16.34
N ALA A 105 -3.66 8.80 -15.39
CA ALA A 105 -3.63 10.23 -15.63
C ALA A 105 -2.20 10.76 -15.82
N ILE A 106 -1.23 10.26 -15.05
CA ILE A 106 0.13 10.83 -15.00
C ILE A 106 0.81 10.90 -16.38
N PRO A 107 0.87 9.83 -17.21
CA PRO A 107 1.49 9.91 -18.53
C PRO A 107 0.79 10.88 -19.49
N LEU A 108 -0.50 11.14 -19.32
CA LEU A 108 -1.21 12.14 -20.15
C LEU A 108 -0.92 13.57 -19.71
N LEU A 109 -0.62 13.76 -18.42
CA LEU A 109 -0.19 15.05 -17.88
C LEU A 109 1.29 15.33 -18.18
N ILE A 110 2.11 14.28 -18.17
CA ILE A 110 3.56 14.32 -18.34
C ILE A 110 4.01 13.13 -19.21
N PRO A 111 3.95 13.25 -20.55
CA PRO A 111 4.32 12.16 -21.46
C PRO A 111 5.77 11.68 -21.34
N GLY A 112 6.65 12.57 -20.87
CA GLY A 112 8.06 12.30 -20.59
C GLY A 112 8.36 11.91 -19.14
N ALA A 113 7.35 11.51 -18.35
CA ALA A 113 7.57 11.11 -16.96
C ALA A 113 8.63 10.01 -16.90
N ALA A 114 9.62 10.16 -16.01
CA ALA A 114 10.63 9.12 -15.82
C ALA A 114 9.94 7.80 -15.41
N TYR A 115 10.57 6.67 -15.74
CA TYR A 115 10.06 5.33 -15.47
C TYR A 115 8.82 4.90 -16.29
N PHE A 116 8.25 5.78 -17.13
CA PHE A 116 7.21 5.40 -18.08
C PHE A 116 7.79 4.56 -19.24
N PRO A 117 7.16 3.45 -19.65
CA PRO A 117 5.89 2.90 -19.14
C PRO A 117 6.02 1.87 -18.02
N ASN A 118 7.20 1.30 -17.82
CA ASN A 118 7.38 0.03 -17.12
C ASN A 118 7.27 0.13 -15.60
N THR A 119 7.84 1.17 -14.98
CA THR A 119 8.01 1.25 -13.53
C THR A 119 7.34 2.47 -12.89
N LEU A 120 6.70 3.33 -13.68
CA LEU A 120 5.96 4.50 -13.18
C LEU A 120 4.90 4.15 -12.13
N PHE A 121 4.22 3.00 -12.26
CA PHE A 121 3.21 2.58 -11.29
C PHE A 121 3.83 2.28 -9.92
N ILE A 122 5.07 1.77 -9.89
CA ILE A 122 5.82 1.52 -8.65
C ILE A 122 6.29 2.84 -8.07
N ALA A 123 6.81 3.75 -8.89
CA ALA A 123 7.17 5.10 -8.45
C ALA A 123 5.96 5.81 -7.80
N LEU A 124 4.77 5.67 -8.39
CA LEU A 124 3.53 6.16 -7.77
C LEU A 124 3.22 5.46 -6.45
N LEU A 125 3.33 4.13 -6.36
CA LEU A 125 3.12 3.41 -5.09
C LEU A 125 4.09 3.87 -4.00
N ILE A 126 5.37 4.07 -4.32
CA ILE A 126 6.37 4.61 -3.41
C ILE A 126 5.93 5.99 -2.91
N ASN A 127 5.55 6.87 -3.83
CA ASN A 127 5.12 8.23 -3.52
C ASN A 127 3.80 8.28 -2.73
N ILE A 128 3.00 7.22 -2.75
CA ILE A 128 1.79 7.08 -1.91
C ILE A 128 2.17 6.54 -0.52
N LEU A 129 2.90 5.43 -0.48
CA LEU A 129 3.13 4.67 0.76
C LEU A 129 4.18 5.30 1.66
N VAL A 130 5.26 5.87 1.10
CA VAL A 130 6.36 6.44 1.89
C VAL A 130 5.89 7.65 2.70
N PRO A 131 5.25 8.69 2.11
CA PRO A 131 4.76 9.83 2.90
C PRO A 131 3.74 9.40 3.96
N ALA A 132 2.85 8.47 3.60
CA ALA A 132 1.86 7.94 4.52
C ALA A 132 2.56 7.28 5.73
N ALA A 133 3.44 6.31 5.49
CA ALA A 133 4.17 5.63 6.55
C ALA A 133 5.00 6.57 7.43
N VAL A 134 5.67 7.58 6.84
CA VAL A 134 6.45 8.58 7.57
C VAL A 134 5.57 9.33 8.56
N VAL A 135 4.40 9.84 8.12
CA VAL A 135 3.46 10.54 9.00
C VAL A 135 2.98 9.64 10.15
N PHE A 136 2.71 8.36 9.89
CA PHE A 136 2.30 7.44 10.95
C PHE A 136 3.42 7.12 11.93
N ILE A 137 4.67 6.98 11.47
CA ILE A 137 5.82 6.83 12.36
C ILE A 137 5.94 8.05 13.27
N PHE A 138 5.81 9.26 12.72
CA PHE A 138 5.83 10.48 13.53
C PHE A 138 4.66 10.57 14.52
N GLN A 139 3.44 10.20 14.13
CA GLN A 139 2.29 10.19 15.03
C GLN A 139 2.46 9.16 16.16
N ALA A 140 3.00 7.98 15.85
CA ALA A 140 3.31 6.96 16.85
C ALA A 140 4.40 7.44 17.80
N ALA A 141 5.49 8.01 17.28
CA ALA A 141 6.56 8.59 18.07
C ALA A 141 6.08 9.74 18.96
N ALA A 142 5.29 10.67 18.42
CA ALA A 142 4.71 11.78 19.17
C ALA A 142 3.77 11.30 20.28
N SER A 143 3.00 10.24 20.04
CA SER A 143 2.11 9.66 21.06
C SER A 143 2.91 8.96 22.16
N ALA A 144 3.97 8.24 21.80
CA ALA A 144 4.91 7.66 22.76
C ALA A 144 5.62 8.75 23.59
N CYS A 145 6.11 9.82 22.95
CA CYS A 145 6.74 10.95 23.61
C CYS A 145 5.77 11.68 24.56
N ARG A 146 4.52 11.91 24.17
CA ARG A 146 3.52 12.52 25.07
C ARG A 146 3.18 11.63 26.27
N GLY A 147 3.12 10.31 26.07
CA GLY A 147 2.98 9.35 27.16
C GLY A 147 4.18 9.40 28.10
N ALA A 148 5.39 9.47 27.54
CA ALA A 148 6.63 9.59 28.28
C ALA A 148 6.75 10.93 29.05
N LEU A 149 6.43 12.07 28.43
CA LEU A 149 6.51 13.39 29.09
C LEU A 149 5.54 13.54 30.27
N ARG A 150 4.48 12.73 30.33
CA ARG A 150 3.57 12.66 31.48
C ARG A 150 4.06 11.71 32.58
N ALA A 151 5.01 10.84 32.26
CA ALA A 151 5.68 9.99 33.22
C ALA A 151 6.92 10.71 33.78
N ASP A 152 7.30 10.41 35.02
CA ASP A 152 8.55 10.89 35.60
C ASP A 152 9.75 10.49 34.71
N ARG A 153 10.79 11.33 34.63
CA ARG A 153 11.96 11.11 33.74
C ARG A 153 12.62 9.75 33.98
N ALA A 154 12.68 9.32 35.24
CA ALA A 154 13.16 7.99 35.62
C ALA A 154 12.24 6.88 35.04
N GLY A 155 10.93 7.10 35.07
CA GLY A 155 9.91 6.24 34.47
C GLY A 155 10.01 6.16 32.95
N VAL A 156 10.42 7.22 32.25
CA VAL A 156 10.60 7.20 30.79
C VAL A 156 11.75 6.30 30.38
N PHE A 157 12.92 6.48 31.00
CA PHE A 157 14.09 5.67 30.66
C PHE A 157 13.83 4.20 30.98
N GLN A 158 13.18 3.93 32.11
CA GLN A 158 12.78 2.58 32.48
C GLN A 158 11.69 2.02 31.56
N ALA A 159 10.73 2.83 31.09
CA ALA A 159 9.72 2.43 30.13
C ALA A 159 10.30 2.14 28.75
N VAL A 160 11.23 2.96 28.24
CA VAL A 160 11.93 2.72 26.98
C VAL A 160 12.79 1.46 27.08
N ARG A 161 13.56 1.31 28.17
CA ARG A 161 14.38 0.11 28.38
C ARG A 161 13.50 -1.13 28.54
N CYS A 162 12.37 -1.04 29.22
CA CYS A 162 11.41 -2.12 29.37
C CYS A 162 10.68 -2.43 28.04
N ALA A 163 10.35 -1.43 27.24
CA ALA A 163 9.76 -1.60 25.91
C ALA A 163 10.76 -2.20 24.91
N ALA A 164 12.03 -1.79 24.98
CA ALA A 164 13.11 -2.37 24.18
C ALA A 164 13.42 -3.81 24.62
N ALA A 165 13.48 -4.07 25.93
CA ALA A 165 13.67 -5.41 26.48
C ALA A 165 12.49 -6.33 26.16
N LYS A 166 11.24 -5.88 26.38
CA LYS A 166 10.03 -6.59 25.96
C LYS A 166 9.96 -6.75 24.45
N GLY A 167 10.42 -5.75 23.68
CA GLY A 167 10.49 -5.80 22.24
C GLY A 167 11.48 -6.86 21.75
N ALA A 168 12.67 -6.91 22.36
CA ALA A 168 13.68 -7.92 22.09
C ALA A 168 13.23 -9.32 22.55
N GLU A 169 12.58 -9.43 23.70
CA GLU A 169 12.02 -10.67 24.22
C GLU A 169 10.85 -11.16 23.35
N LEU A 170 9.95 -10.28 22.93
CA LEU A 170 8.87 -10.58 21.97
C LEU A 170 9.43 -10.95 20.60
N ALA A 171 10.50 -10.29 20.15
CA ALA A 171 11.18 -10.64 18.91
C ALA A 171 11.82 -12.02 19.02
N ALA A 172 12.55 -12.30 20.11
CA ALA A 172 13.17 -13.60 20.39
C ALA A 172 12.12 -14.71 20.55
N ALA A 173 11.02 -14.45 21.26
CA ALA A 173 9.90 -15.39 21.41
C ALA A 173 9.18 -15.63 20.07
N LYS A 174 9.01 -14.59 19.25
CA LYS A 174 8.46 -14.74 17.88
C LYS A 174 9.42 -15.42 16.93
N LEU A 175 10.73 -15.29 17.12
CA LEU A 175 11.77 -16.03 16.39
C LEU A 175 11.76 -17.53 16.73
N LYS A 176 11.24 -17.92 17.90
CA LYS A 176 11.00 -19.34 18.23
C LYS A 176 9.87 -19.96 17.40
N GLU A 177 9.00 -19.15 16.78
CA GLU A 177 8.05 -19.66 15.79
C GLU A 177 8.79 -19.90 14.47
N PRO A 178 8.97 -21.16 14.03
CA PRO A 178 9.81 -21.48 12.88
C PRO A 178 9.37 -20.76 11.61
N GLY A 179 8.07 -20.51 11.44
CA GLY A 179 7.55 -19.76 10.30
C GLY A 179 8.01 -18.30 10.25
N LYS A 180 8.14 -17.62 11.39
CA LYS A 180 8.56 -16.20 11.45
C LYS A 180 10.06 -16.04 11.27
N ALA A 181 10.86 -16.93 11.85
CA ALA A 181 12.30 -16.98 11.61
C ALA A 181 12.61 -17.29 10.15
N ALA A 182 11.94 -18.29 9.56
CA ALA A 182 12.05 -18.60 8.14
C ALA A 182 11.68 -17.40 7.25
N ALA A 183 10.62 -16.67 7.60
CA ALA A 183 10.26 -15.45 6.88
C ALA A 183 11.36 -14.40 6.96
N PHE A 184 11.85 -14.08 8.15
CA PHE A 184 12.93 -13.10 8.31
C PHE A 184 14.21 -13.49 7.53
N LEU A 185 14.59 -14.77 7.57
CA LEU A 185 15.74 -15.28 6.83
C LEU A 185 15.52 -15.23 5.32
N LEU A 186 14.32 -15.57 4.83
CA LEU A 186 13.99 -15.42 3.41
C LEU A 186 14.06 -13.96 2.99
N LEU A 187 13.52 -13.04 3.79
CA LEU A 187 13.57 -11.62 3.50
C LEU A 187 15.01 -11.12 3.42
N THR A 188 15.85 -11.55 4.36
CA THR A 188 17.29 -11.27 4.38
C THR A 188 17.96 -11.79 3.11
N ALA A 189 17.68 -13.03 2.74
CA ALA A 189 18.21 -13.64 1.53
C ALA A 189 17.76 -12.90 0.26
N LEU A 190 16.48 -12.50 0.18
CA LEU A 190 15.94 -11.76 -0.96
C LEU A 190 16.63 -10.39 -1.13
N PHE A 191 16.84 -9.63 -0.04
CA PHE A 191 17.61 -8.38 -0.11
C PHE A 191 19.08 -8.60 -0.44
N GLY A 192 19.69 -9.67 0.06
CA GLY A 192 21.05 -10.06 -0.28
C GLY A 192 21.21 -10.40 -1.76
N VAL A 193 20.31 -11.23 -2.30
CA VAL A 193 20.27 -11.61 -3.73
C VAL A 193 19.98 -10.40 -4.61
N ALA A 194 19.06 -9.53 -4.23
CA ALA A 194 18.78 -8.32 -5.01
C ALA A 194 20.01 -7.42 -5.10
N ARG A 195 20.77 -7.28 -4.02
CA ARG A 195 22.05 -6.56 -4.05
C ARG A 195 23.07 -7.26 -4.94
N PHE A 196 23.25 -8.56 -4.78
CA PHE A 196 24.16 -9.34 -5.62
C PHE A 196 23.84 -9.17 -7.11
N LEU A 197 22.56 -9.32 -7.49
CA LEU A 197 22.11 -9.14 -8.86
C LEU A 197 22.37 -7.73 -9.38
N ARG A 198 22.17 -6.70 -8.55
CA ARG A 198 22.47 -5.32 -8.93
C ARG A 198 23.96 -5.10 -9.11
N ASP A 199 24.78 -5.57 -8.19
CA ASP A 199 26.22 -5.34 -8.20
C ASP A 199 26.87 -6.09 -9.39
N GLU A 200 26.46 -7.35 -9.64
CA GLU A 200 27.00 -8.20 -10.72
C GLU A 200 26.41 -7.88 -12.10
N TYR A 201 25.11 -7.59 -12.17
CA TYR A 201 24.40 -7.37 -13.44
C TYR A 201 23.93 -5.94 -13.62
N SER A 202 24.62 -4.95 -13.05
CA SER A 202 24.26 -3.53 -13.13
C SER A 202 23.95 -3.04 -14.56
N ALA A 203 24.65 -3.57 -15.57
CA ALA A 203 24.43 -3.24 -16.98
C ALA A 203 23.06 -3.68 -17.53
N VAL A 204 22.40 -4.64 -16.89
CA VAL A 204 21.09 -5.19 -17.31
C VAL A 204 20.02 -4.90 -16.27
N PHE A 205 20.39 -4.92 -14.99
CA PHE A 205 19.49 -4.86 -13.85
C PHE A 205 19.55 -3.48 -13.16
N HIS A 206 18.68 -2.58 -13.61
CA HIS A 206 18.62 -1.19 -13.13
C HIS A 206 17.62 -0.99 -11.99
N MET A 207 17.30 -2.05 -11.23
CA MET A 207 16.36 -1.92 -10.11
C MET A 207 17.05 -1.22 -8.95
N ASP A 208 16.62 0.00 -8.65
CA ASP A 208 17.08 0.69 -7.45
C ASP A 208 16.58 -0.02 -6.17
N GLU A 209 17.25 0.23 -5.05
CA GLU A 209 16.93 -0.43 -3.78
C GLU A 209 15.53 -0.09 -3.26
N LEU A 210 15.04 1.13 -3.55
CA LEU A 210 13.74 1.62 -3.12
C LEU A 210 12.60 0.94 -3.91
N LEU A 211 12.82 0.69 -5.20
CA LEU A 211 11.96 -0.04 -6.11
C LEU A 211 11.85 -1.50 -5.68
N PHE A 212 12.98 -2.12 -5.33
CA PHE A 212 12.97 -3.47 -4.78
C PHE A 212 12.21 -3.53 -3.46
N PHE A 213 12.45 -2.57 -2.57
CA PHE A 213 11.75 -2.46 -1.30
C PHE A 213 10.24 -2.31 -1.50
N ALA A 214 9.80 -1.47 -2.44
CA ALA A 214 8.39 -1.29 -2.78
C ALA A 214 7.77 -2.52 -3.44
N LEU A 215 8.51 -3.19 -4.32
CA LEU A 215 8.08 -4.47 -4.90
C LEU A 215 7.89 -5.51 -3.80
N MET A 216 8.85 -5.62 -2.89
CA MET A 216 8.79 -6.54 -1.76
C MET A 216 7.58 -6.24 -0.87
N MET A 217 7.19 -4.98 -0.68
CA MET A 217 5.97 -4.63 0.06
C MET A 217 4.69 -5.25 -0.54
N VAL A 218 4.62 -5.32 -1.88
CA VAL A 218 3.47 -5.91 -2.59
C VAL A 218 3.51 -7.44 -2.53
N VAL A 219 4.69 -8.04 -2.73
CA VAL A 219 4.85 -9.50 -2.84
C VAL A 219 4.92 -10.17 -1.46
N TRP A 220 5.33 -9.45 -0.41
CA TRP A 220 5.55 -10.01 0.93
C TRP A 220 4.34 -10.71 1.55
N PRO A 221 3.10 -10.22 1.47
CA PRO A 221 1.92 -10.95 1.95
C PRO A 221 1.76 -12.33 1.31
N LEU A 222 2.10 -12.46 0.01
CA LEU A 222 2.04 -13.72 -0.72
C LEU A 222 3.18 -14.65 -0.29
N LEU A 223 4.42 -14.15 -0.28
CA LEU A 223 5.62 -14.88 0.14
C LEU A 223 5.51 -15.39 1.59
N SER A 224 5.09 -14.52 2.51
CA SER A 224 4.92 -14.88 3.91
C SER A 224 3.78 -15.88 4.13
N GLY A 225 2.77 -15.91 3.26
CA GLY A 225 1.73 -16.94 3.24
C GLY A 225 2.29 -18.32 2.89
N LEU A 226 3.09 -18.41 1.82
CA LEU A 226 3.74 -19.65 1.38
C LEU A 226 4.69 -20.20 2.46
N LEU A 227 5.40 -19.33 3.15
CA LEU A 227 6.33 -19.70 4.22
C LEU A 227 5.64 -20.31 5.46
N LYS A 228 4.35 -20.04 5.69
CA LYS A 228 3.61 -20.68 6.78
C LYS A 228 3.43 -22.19 6.55
N ILE A 229 3.47 -22.63 5.29
CA ILE A 229 3.28 -24.03 4.90
C ILE A 229 4.61 -24.80 4.96
N GLY A 230 5.73 -24.15 4.60
CA GLY A 230 7.05 -24.77 4.48
C GLY A 230 8.11 -24.34 5.49
N GLY A 231 7.75 -23.61 6.55
CA GLY A 231 8.70 -22.87 7.40
C GLY A 231 9.86 -23.70 7.99
N ARG A 232 9.65 -24.98 8.29
CA ARG A 232 10.72 -25.88 8.77
C ARG A 232 11.73 -26.24 7.67
N ALA A 233 11.27 -26.49 6.46
CA ALA A 233 12.14 -26.77 5.30
C ALA A 233 12.94 -25.52 4.90
N ALA A 234 12.32 -24.34 4.94
CA ALA A 234 12.97 -23.07 4.66
C ALA A 234 14.06 -22.73 5.71
N LEU A 235 13.81 -23.01 6.99
CA LEU A 235 14.83 -22.91 8.05
C LEU A 235 15.98 -23.89 7.84
N GLY A 236 15.68 -25.13 7.45
CA GLY A 236 16.70 -26.14 7.11
C GLY A 236 17.59 -25.70 5.95
N GLY A 237 16.99 -25.17 4.87
CA GLY A 237 17.72 -24.62 3.74
C GLY A 237 18.58 -23.41 4.12
N ALA A 238 18.04 -22.47 4.90
CA ALA A 238 18.79 -21.30 5.36
C ALA A 238 19.97 -21.68 6.28
N ALA A 239 19.79 -22.68 7.16
CA ALA A 239 20.85 -23.18 8.03
C ALA A 239 21.96 -23.89 7.25
N LEU A 240 21.61 -24.69 6.24
CA LEU A 240 22.58 -25.33 5.34
C LEU A 240 23.36 -24.31 4.51
N CYS A 241 22.70 -23.29 3.97
CA CYS A 241 23.35 -22.20 3.27
C CYS A 241 24.31 -21.42 4.20
N ALA A 242 23.88 -21.08 5.42
CA ALA A 242 24.73 -20.40 6.39
C ALA A 242 25.96 -21.23 6.81
N GLY A 243 25.78 -22.55 6.96
CA GLY A 243 26.89 -23.49 7.21
C GLY A 243 27.89 -23.51 6.06
N PHE A 244 27.41 -23.65 4.82
CA PHE A 244 28.25 -23.69 3.63
C PHE A 244 29.05 -22.39 3.39
N CYS A 245 28.47 -21.25 3.75
CA CYS A 245 29.11 -19.94 3.62
C CYS A 245 30.19 -19.64 4.66
N SER A 246 30.29 -20.44 5.73
CA SER A 246 31.36 -20.27 6.71
C SER A 246 32.71 -20.82 6.23
N PHE A 247 32.72 -21.68 5.19
CA PHE A 247 33.91 -22.43 4.79
C PHE A 247 34.50 -22.05 3.42
N SER A 248 33.82 -21.23 2.61
CA SER A 248 34.28 -20.86 1.26
C SER A 248 34.61 -19.35 1.15
N PRO A 249 35.56 -18.93 0.29
CA PRO A 249 35.79 -17.52 -0.03
C PRO A 249 34.52 -16.83 -0.57
N PHE A 250 33.76 -17.54 -1.40
CA PHE A 250 32.41 -17.18 -1.85
C PHE A 250 31.45 -16.94 -0.67
N GLY A 251 31.63 -17.70 0.40
CA GLY A 251 30.88 -17.56 1.63
C GLY A 251 31.10 -16.26 2.39
N ARG A 252 32.31 -15.66 2.33
CA ARG A 252 32.56 -14.33 2.91
C ARG A 252 31.81 -13.23 2.17
N GLU A 253 31.78 -13.30 0.86
CA GLU A 253 30.99 -12.39 0.02
C GLU A 253 29.48 -12.57 0.29
N LEU A 254 29.03 -13.83 0.43
CA LEU A 254 27.65 -14.11 0.82
C LEU A 254 27.33 -13.56 2.23
N LEU A 255 28.26 -13.59 3.18
CA LEU A 255 28.08 -12.98 4.50
C LEU A 255 27.95 -11.46 4.42
N THR A 256 28.69 -10.79 3.53
CA THR A 256 28.52 -9.35 3.27
C THR A 256 27.14 -9.05 2.69
N HIS A 257 26.67 -9.85 1.72
CA HIS A 257 25.31 -9.73 1.17
C HIS A 257 24.22 -10.07 2.19
N ALA A 258 24.45 -11.05 3.06
CA ALA A 258 23.53 -11.39 4.15
C ALA A 258 23.47 -10.28 5.20
N GLY A 259 24.61 -9.68 5.57
CA GLY A 259 24.67 -8.51 6.45
C GLY A 259 23.90 -7.32 5.87
N TYR A 260 24.06 -7.08 4.57
CA TYR A 260 23.22 -6.12 3.86
C TYR A 260 21.73 -6.50 3.91
N GLY A 261 21.40 -7.77 3.67
CA GLY A 261 20.04 -8.29 3.78
C GLY A 261 19.41 -8.04 5.14
N ILE A 262 20.14 -8.25 6.23
CA ILE A 262 19.68 -8.01 7.61
C ILE A 262 19.39 -6.52 7.82
N THR A 263 20.35 -5.66 7.44
CA THR A 263 20.24 -4.21 7.62
C THR A 263 19.09 -3.60 6.81
N ARG A 264 18.66 -4.23 5.70
CA ARG A 264 17.47 -3.82 4.93
C ARG A 264 16.16 -4.49 5.40
N SER A 265 16.22 -5.73 5.87
CA SER A 265 15.06 -6.48 6.36
C SER A 265 14.44 -5.86 7.61
N ILE A 266 15.25 -5.30 8.51
CA ILE A 266 14.74 -4.66 9.73
C ILE A 266 13.90 -3.41 9.40
N PRO A 267 14.41 -2.39 8.68
CA PRO A 267 13.60 -1.27 8.23
C PRO A 267 12.38 -1.71 7.41
N PHE A 268 12.52 -2.72 6.57
CA PHE A 268 11.40 -3.28 5.81
C PHE A 268 10.30 -3.79 6.72
N LEU A 269 10.62 -4.62 7.72
CA LEU A 269 9.61 -5.14 8.65
C LEU A 269 8.98 -4.04 9.48
N VAL A 270 9.77 -3.07 9.96
CA VAL A 270 9.26 -1.91 10.71
C VAL A 270 8.29 -1.10 9.86
N PHE A 271 8.67 -0.80 8.62
CA PHE A 271 7.85 -0.04 7.68
C PHE A 271 6.61 -0.82 7.25
N TYR A 272 6.75 -2.11 6.94
CA TYR A 272 5.65 -3.00 6.62
C TYR A 272 4.65 -3.07 7.78
N LYS A 273 5.12 -3.19 9.03
CA LYS A 273 4.25 -3.14 10.21
C LYS A 273 3.58 -1.79 10.40
N ALA A 274 4.30 -0.70 10.14
CA ALA A 274 3.72 0.64 10.18
C ALA A 274 2.61 0.80 9.14
N LEU A 275 2.80 0.26 7.93
CA LEU A 275 1.79 0.21 6.88
C LEU A 275 0.62 -0.71 7.20
N GLU A 276 0.84 -1.88 7.82
CA GLU A 276 -0.26 -2.71 8.31
C GLU A 276 -1.10 -1.99 9.36
N GLY A 277 -0.43 -1.25 10.26
CA GLY A 277 -1.09 -0.38 11.23
C GLY A 277 -1.85 0.77 10.57
N LEU A 278 -1.30 1.33 9.50
CA LEU A 278 -1.92 2.38 8.69
C LEU A 278 -3.20 1.90 8.03
N MET A 279 -3.15 0.72 7.42
CA MET A 279 -4.28 0.07 6.75
C MET A 279 -5.35 -0.44 7.72
N GLY A 280 -5.25 -0.13 9.03
CA GLY A 280 -6.28 -0.47 10.01
C GLY A 280 -6.39 -1.96 10.33
N ARG A 281 -5.48 -2.81 9.81
CA ARG A 281 -5.52 -4.27 10.04
C ARG A 281 -5.35 -4.64 11.51
N ASP A 282 -4.71 -3.79 12.31
CA ASP A 282 -4.50 -4.01 13.74
C ASP A 282 -5.35 -3.11 14.64
N THR A 283 -6.01 -2.07 14.11
CA THR A 283 -6.85 -1.17 14.91
C THR A 283 -8.21 -1.80 15.14
N ARG A 284 -8.25 -2.81 16.02
CA ARG A 284 -9.48 -3.41 16.49
C ARG A 284 -10.15 -2.43 17.46
N VAL A 285 -11.34 -1.99 17.10
CA VAL A 285 -12.22 -1.25 17.99
C VAL A 285 -13.33 -2.21 18.39
N THR A 286 -13.60 -2.29 19.68
CA THR A 286 -14.80 -2.95 20.17
C THR A 286 -15.93 -1.95 20.06
N ILE A 287 -16.93 -2.26 19.24
CA ILE A 287 -18.14 -1.44 19.09
C ILE A 287 -19.31 -2.14 19.75
N THR A 288 -20.24 -1.34 20.24
CA THR A 288 -21.52 -1.79 20.79
C THR A 288 -22.48 -2.17 19.66
N PRO A 289 -23.52 -2.99 19.93
CA PRO A 289 -24.51 -3.35 18.91
C PRO A 289 -25.18 -2.14 18.25
N GLY A 290 -25.40 -1.05 19.00
CA GLY A 290 -25.98 0.19 18.46
C GLY A 290 -25.11 0.87 17.40
N GLU A 291 -23.78 0.75 17.53
CA GLU A 291 -22.78 1.37 16.65
C GLU A 291 -22.51 0.56 15.37
N ILE A 292 -22.97 -0.69 15.31
CA ILE A 292 -22.87 -1.49 14.08
C ILE A 292 -23.61 -0.73 12.97
N SER A 293 -23.02 -0.59 11.80
CA SER A 293 -23.66 0.11 10.68
C SER A 293 -23.23 -0.49 9.36
N GLN A 294 -23.91 -0.12 8.29
CA GLN A 294 -23.48 -0.49 6.95
C GLN A 294 -22.04 -0.02 6.71
N GLY A 295 -21.17 -0.92 6.26
CA GLY A 295 -19.75 -0.66 6.02
C GLY A 295 -18.85 -0.94 7.22
N THR A 296 -19.38 -1.34 8.39
CA THR A 296 -18.55 -1.87 9.48
C THR A 296 -17.75 -3.08 8.96
N VAL A 297 -16.43 -3.08 9.10
CA VAL A 297 -15.60 -4.23 8.71
C VAL A 297 -15.35 -5.09 9.94
N LEU A 298 -16.03 -6.23 10.06
CA LEU A 298 -15.84 -7.12 11.20
C LEU A 298 -14.41 -7.69 11.22
N SER A 299 -13.82 -7.77 12.41
CA SER A 299 -12.51 -8.36 12.58
C SER A 299 -12.54 -9.86 12.29
N GLY A 300 -11.46 -10.38 11.69
CA GLY A 300 -11.36 -11.82 11.42
C GLY A 300 -11.46 -12.69 12.68
N THR A 301 -11.04 -12.16 13.83
CA THR A 301 -11.22 -12.83 15.12
C THR A 301 -12.67 -12.85 15.57
N TYR A 302 -13.42 -11.77 15.35
CA TYR A 302 -14.85 -11.74 15.67
C TYR A 302 -15.63 -12.67 14.75
N LEU A 303 -15.33 -12.69 13.44
CA LEU A 303 -15.94 -13.63 12.50
C LEU A 303 -15.70 -15.09 12.89
N LYS A 304 -14.48 -15.45 13.32
CA LYS A 304 -14.20 -16.81 13.84
C LYS A 304 -14.96 -17.13 15.13
N LYS A 305 -15.12 -16.15 16.02
CA LYS A 305 -15.96 -16.31 17.22
C LYS A 305 -17.41 -16.53 16.84
N LEU A 306 -17.93 -15.75 15.90
CA LEU A 306 -19.30 -15.85 15.40
C LEU A 306 -19.54 -17.20 14.71
N GLU A 307 -18.63 -17.64 13.85
CA GLU A 307 -18.66 -18.94 13.19
C GLU A 307 -18.71 -20.10 14.18
N LYS A 308 -17.92 -20.03 15.27
CA LYS A 308 -17.90 -21.07 16.31
C LYS A 308 -19.16 -21.05 17.19
N ALA A 309 -19.65 -19.87 17.53
CA ALA A 309 -20.76 -19.71 18.47
C ALA A 309 -22.15 -19.87 17.81
N ALA A 310 -22.27 -19.54 16.52
CA ALA A 310 -23.51 -19.54 15.76
C ALA A 310 -23.27 -19.92 14.29
N PRO A 311 -22.92 -21.19 14.01
CA PRO A 311 -22.52 -21.63 12.67
C PRO A 311 -23.64 -21.46 11.63
N ASP A 312 -24.90 -21.69 12.01
CA ASP A 312 -26.05 -21.54 11.12
C ASP A 312 -26.24 -20.09 10.68
N PHE A 313 -26.22 -19.15 11.64
CA PHE A 313 -26.29 -17.72 11.37
C PHE A 313 -25.10 -17.24 10.52
N TYR A 314 -23.89 -17.69 10.86
CA TYR A 314 -22.69 -17.35 10.10
C TYR A 314 -22.78 -17.85 8.65
N SER A 315 -23.18 -19.10 8.43
CA SER A 315 -23.28 -19.67 7.09
C SER A 315 -24.39 -19.04 6.23
N ALA A 316 -25.49 -18.60 6.86
CA ALA A 316 -26.59 -17.92 6.18
C ALA A 316 -26.24 -16.47 5.77
N HIS A 317 -25.55 -15.70 6.63
CA HIS A 317 -25.36 -14.26 6.42
C HIS A 317 -23.92 -13.84 6.07
N PHE A 318 -22.90 -14.68 6.35
CA PHE A 318 -21.47 -14.30 6.29
C PHE A 318 -20.58 -15.21 5.44
N ARG A 319 -21.19 -16.09 4.61
CA ARG A 319 -20.43 -17.00 3.74
C ARG A 319 -19.54 -16.26 2.75
N GLU A 320 -19.99 -15.10 2.28
CA GLU A 320 -19.20 -14.20 1.44
C GLU A 320 -18.53 -13.13 2.29
N LYS A 321 -17.18 -13.14 2.31
CA LYS A 321 -16.41 -12.13 3.01
C LYS A 321 -16.31 -10.86 2.18
N TYR A 322 -17.00 -9.80 2.58
CA TYR A 322 -16.91 -8.50 1.91
C TYR A 322 -15.71 -7.68 2.41
N PRO A 323 -14.76 -7.29 1.54
CA PRO A 323 -13.66 -6.40 1.91
C PRO A 323 -14.16 -5.01 2.31
N ASP A 324 -15.33 -4.59 1.82
CA ASP A 324 -15.91 -3.25 2.00
C ASP A 324 -16.85 -3.15 3.23
N GLY A 325 -16.89 -4.20 4.06
CA GLY A 325 -17.69 -4.27 5.29
C GLY A 325 -19.12 -4.79 5.10
N LEU A 326 -19.92 -4.71 6.17
CA LEU A 326 -21.30 -5.21 6.21
C LEU A 326 -22.21 -4.48 5.22
N THR A 327 -23.10 -5.21 4.56
CA THR A 327 -24.28 -4.63 3.91
C THR A 327 -25.25 -4.07 4.97
N GLY A 328 -26.20 -3.24 4.54
CA GLY A 328 -27.24 -2.71 5.46
C GLY A 328 -28.01 -3.84 6.14
N GLN A 329 -28.45 -4.83 5.35
CA GLN A 329 -29.15 -6.00 5.83
C GLN A 329 -28.29 -6.85 6.79
N GLN A 330 -27.03 -7.15 6.44
CA GLN A 330 -26.14 -7.88 7.36
C GLN A 330 -25.89 -7.14 8.68
N ALA A 331 -25.82 -5.81 8.65
CA ALA A 331 -25.66 -5.01 9.87
C ALA A 331 -26.92 -5.10 10.75
N GLU A 332 -28.11 -5.02 10.16
CA GLU A 332 -29.38 -5.18 10.88
C GLU A 332 -29.57 -6.61 11.41
N ASP A 333 -29.30 -7.62 10.60
CA ASP A 333 -29.37 -9.02 10.99
C ASP A 333 -28.42 -9.33 12.15
N LEU A 334 -27.18 -8.82 12.09
CA LEU A 334 -26.20 -8.98 13.15
C LEU A 334 -26.63 -8.28 14.44
N LYS A 335 -27.17 -7.06 14.35
CA LYS A 335 -27.74 -6.36 15.51
C LYS A 335 -28.87 -7.15 16.13
N ALA A 336 -29.83 -7.56 15.31
CA ALA A 336 -30.99 -8.32 15.74
C ALA A 336 -30.56 -9.63 16.40
N PHE A 337 -29.56 -10.31 15.83
CA PHE A 337 -28.97 -11.52 16.37
C PHE A 337 -28.32 -11.29 17.74
N ILE A 338 -27.46 -10.28 17.89
CA ILE A 338 -26.76 -10.01 19.16
C ILE A 338 -27.72 -9.59 20.28
N LEU A 339 -28.81 -8.90 19.91
CA LEU A 339 -29.82 -8.41 20.87
C LEU A 339 -30.81 -9.50 21.32
N ARG A 340 -30.76 -10.72 20.77
CA ARG A 340 -31.70 -11.77 21.19
C ARG A 340 -31.37 -12.28 22.60
N PRO A 341 -32.38 -12.53 23.45
CA PRO A 341 -32.16 -13.02 24.82
C PRO A 341 -31.46 -14.38 24.90
N ASP A 342 -31.64 -15.21 23.87
CA ASP A 342 -31.13 -16.57 23.73
C ASP A 342 -29.74 -16.63 23.07
N THR A 343 -29.09 -15.48 22.82
CA THR A 343 -27.79 -15.45 22.15
C THR A 343 -26.75 -16.21 22.98
N PRO A 344 -26.13 -17.26 22.42
CA PRO A 344 -25.41 -18.29 23.19
C PRO A 344 -24.11 -17.81 23.86
N ALA A 345 -23.70 -16.54 23.71
CA ALA A 345 -22.51 -16.03 24.37
C ALA A 345 -22.57 -14.51 24.62
N PRO A 346 -22.43 -14.04 25.88
CA PRO A 346 -22.24 -12.61 26.18
C PRO A 346 -20.96 -12.05 25.54
N GLU A 347 -20.00 -12.93 25.18
CA GLU A 347 -18.80 -12.54 24.44
C GLU A 347 -19.07 -11.97 23.04
N LEU A 348 -20.24 -12.22 22.45
CA LEU A 348 -20.60 -11.68 21.13
C LEU A 348 -21.13 -10.24 21.20
N ALA A 349 -21.48 -9.76 22.39
CA ALA A 349 -21.94 -8.37 22.60
C ALA A 349 -20.83 -7.34 22.31
N ALA A 350 -19.58 -7.73 22.50
CA ALA A 350 -18.40 -6.94 22.19
C ALA A 350 -17.96 -7.18 20.73
N VAL A 351 -18.49 -6.39 19.80
CA VAL A 351 -18.21 -6.57 18.37
C VAL A 351 -16.84 -6.02 18.03
N GLY A 352 -15.89 -6.90 17.71
CA GLY A 352 -14.58 -6.49 17.23
C GLY A 352 -14.65 -6.08 15.77
N ALA A 353 -14.50 -4.80 15.48
CA ALA A 353 -14.49 -4.22 14.13
C ALA A 353 -13.15 -3.54 13.80
N HIS A 354 -12.86 -3.38 12.51
CA HIS A 354 -11.78 -2.54 12.00
C HIS A 354 -12.33 -1.17 11.63
N THR A 355 -11.63 -0.12 12.04
CA THR A 355 -11.89 1.23 11.53
C THR A 355 -11.14 1.40 10.22
N ALA A 356 -11.88 1.54 9.11
CA ALA A 356 -11.28 1.91 7.84
C ALA A 356 -10.70 3.32 7.99
N ARG A 357 -9.40 3.46 7.72
CA ARG A 357 -8.78 4.79 7.65
C ARG A 357 -8.89 5.28 6.21
N PRO A 358 -9.36 6.52 5.99
CA PRO A 358 -9.46 7.06 4.65
C PRO A 358 -8.06 7.12 4.04
N PHE A 359 -7.89 6.47 2.90
CA PHE A 359 -6.60 6.33 2.21
C PHE A 359 -6.54 7.11 0.89
N ALA A 360 -7.70 7.61 0.41
CA ALA A 360 -7.78 8.41 -0.81
C ALA A 360 -6.88 9.65 -0.77
N ALA A 361 -6.73 10.27 0.41
CA ALA A 361 -5.87 11.44 0.60
C ALA A 361 -4.40 11.12 0.28
N TRP A 362 -3.91 9.95 0.68
CA TRP A 362 -2.54 9.52 0.41
C TRP A 362 -2.33 9.20 -1.07
N ILE A 363 -3.34 8.64 -1.75
CA ILE A 363 -3.29 8.43 -3.19
C ILE A 363 -3.18 9.77 -3.93
N ALA A 364 -3.97 10.77 -3.52
CA ALA A 364 -3.91 12.11 -4.09
C ALA A 364 -2.55 12.79 -3.83
N VAL A 365 -2.03 12.73 -2.60
CA VAL A 365 -0.70 13.25 -2.24
C VAL A 365 0.39 12.56 -3.06
N GLY A 366 0.35 11.24 -3.19
CA GLY A 366 1.34 10.50 -3.97
C GLY A 366 1.28 10.79 -5.47
N ALA A 367 0.08 11.01 -6.02
CA ALA A 367 -0.07 11.47 -7.40
C ALA A 367 0.56 12.86 -7.59
N LEU A 368 0.28 13.81 -6.69
CA LEU A 368 0.88 15.15 -6.72
C LEU A 368 2.40 15.09 -6.57
N LEU A 369 2.92 14.28 -5.66
CA LEU A 369 4.35 14.10 -5.46
C LEU A 369 5.00 13.47 -6.69
N THR A 370 4.35 12.50 -7.32
CA THR A 370 4.85 11.89 -8.56
C THR A 370 4.92 12.93 -9.68
N LEU A 371 3.87 13.74 -9.85
CA LEU A 371 3.85 14.84 -10.82
C LEU A 371 4.94 15.90 -10.51
N ALA A 372 5.19 16.21 -9.24
CA ALA A 372 6.20 17.18 -8.83
C ALA A 372 7.63 16.68 -9.05
N LEU A 373 7.92 15.42 -8.73
CA LEU A 373 9.26 14.83 -8.85
C LEU A 373 9.63 14.47 -10.29
N HIS A 374 8.66 14.13 -11.13
CA HIS A 374 8.87 13.69 -12.50
C HIS A 374 8.48 14.76 -13.54
N GLY A 375 7.93 15.87 -13.07
CA GLY A 375 7.52 16.97 -13.91
C GLY A 375 8.66 17.91 -14.21
N GLU A 376 9.31 17.69 -15.36
CA GLU A 376 9.85 18.81 -16.12
C GLU A 376 8.77 19.87 -16.35
N THR A 377 7.49 19.50 -16.31
CA THR A 377 6.34 20.39 -16.45
C THR A 377 6.30 21.53 -15.46
N VAL A 378 6.62 21.34 -14.16
CA VAL A 378 6.67 22.45 -13.19
C VAL A 378 7.82 23.39 -13.53
N ILE A 379 8.99 22.83 -13.85
CA ILE A 379 10.17 23.58 -14.28
C ILE A 379 9.87 24.35 -15.57
N ASN A 380 9.18 23.73 -16.53
CA ASN A 380 8.81 24.31 -17.82
C ASN A 380 7.67 25.34 -17.67
N LEU A 381 6.73 25.14 -16.72
CA LEU A 381 5.70 26.12 -16.36
C LEU A 381 6.35 27.37 -15.77
N CYS A 382 7.28 27.17 -14.83
CA CYS A 382 8.05 28.25 -14.22
C CYS A 382 8.89 28.98 -15.26
N LYS A 383 9.58 28.26 -16.16
CA LYS A 383 10.34 28.83 -17.29
C LYS A 383 9.43 29.61 -18.25
N TYR A 384 8.23 29.12 -18.53
CA TYR A 384 7.28 29.80 -19.40
C TYR A 384 6.71 31.07 -18.74
N ALA A 385 6.32 30.98 -17.47
CA ALA A 385 5.83 32.12 -16.69
C ALA A 385 6.90 33.21 -16.55
N THR A 386 8.15 32.84 -16.26
CA THR A 386 9.27 33.79 -16.20
C THR A 386 9.57 34.43 -17.56
N ARG A 387 9.53 33.67 -18.66
CA ARG A 387 9.67 34.26 -20.01
C ARG A 387 8.58 35.29 -20.34
N ARG A 388 7.35 35.07 -19.88
CA ARG A 388 6.22 36.00 -20.11
C ARG A 388 6.21 37.20 -19.16
N LEU A 389 6.92 37.13 -18.04
CA LEU A 389 7.10 38.28 -17.13
C LEU A 389 8.27 39.17 -17.57
N ASN A 390 9.24 38.61 -18.29
CA ASN A 390 10.45 39.31 -18.73
C ASN A 390 10.39 39.84 -20.17
N GLY A 391 9.29 39.61 -20.89
CA GLY A 391 9.05 40.14 -22.24
C GLY A 391 7.61 40.60 -22.36
#